data_AF-A0A1G6WUS1-F1
#
_entry.id   AF-A0A1G6WUS1-F1
#
_cell.length_a   1.000
_cell.length_b   1.000
_cell.length_c   1.000
_cell.angle_alpha   90.00
_cell.angle_beta   90.00
_cell.angle_gamma   90.00
#
_symmetry.space_group_name_H-M   'P 1'
#
loop_
_entity.id
_entity.type
_entity.pdbx_description
1 polymer ?
#
loop_
_entity_poly.entity_id
_entity_poly.type
_entity_poly.pdbx_seq_one_letter_code
_entity_poly.pdbx_strand_id
1 'polypeptide(L)'
;MIEVLLDANSRIRLLAIVGIISFALMVVGSSIQSSLYPTVPFFMIILSFSVAFIAIIYNIDHTETYAYIVFVILFSTAIRLYMTQFPASLVGLDPDQYAIQIKRVIESGNISTIQFEFYQTAPLFILSGVIVALVAGLSAELSLLYATILLSIVAPLASYLFGRRLSSPRGGVVAGAITLSGTTVTRFSIWPIAQTLAVVVWVLLGWTTIRYFEKGGNKYLVIIAVFAVASIFIHKLSPLIFFVGSGAILAYTMVANYVD
;
A
#
# COMPACT_ATOMS: atom_id res chain seq x y z
N MET A 1 37.04 -4.70 10.94
CA MET A 1 37.98 -4.30 9.87
C MET A 1 37.66 -5.05 8.58
N ILE A 2 36.47 -4.81 8.01
CA ILE A 2 36.16 -5.06 6.60
C ILE A 2 35.46 -3.78 6.13
N GLU A 3 36.19 -2.68 6.14
CA GLU A 3 35.79 -1.44 5.46
C GLU A 3 36.34 -1.47 4.04
N VAL A 4 35.96 -2.46 3.27
CA VAL A 4 35.79 -2.24 1.83
C VAL A 4 34.31 -1.93 1.66
N LEU A 5 33.93 -0.77 2.21
CA LEU A 5 32.55 -0.28 2.20
C LEU A 5 32.25 0.16 0.76
N LEU A 6 31.37 -0.59 0.10
CA LEU A 6 30.74 -0.15 -1.14
C LEU A 6 30.26 1.30 -0.96
N ASP A 7 30.62 2.18 -1.87
CA ASP A 7 30.07 3.53 -1.91
C ASP A 7 28.54 3.48 -2.13
N ALA A 8 27.88 4.61 -1.87
CA ALA A 8 26.43 4.76 -2.01
C ALA A 8 25.87 4.21 -3.33
N ASN A 9 26.52 4.54 -4.45
CA ASN A 9 26.08 4.12 -5.78
C ASN A 9 26.29 2.63 -5.98
N SER A 10 27.42 2.09 -5.51
CA SER A 10 27.70 0.66 -5.56
C SER A 10 26.66 -0.15 -4.76
N ARG A 11 26.20 0.35 -3.60
CA ARG A 11 25.12 -0.29 -2.82
C ARG A 11 23.78 -0.30 -3.56
N ILE A 12 23.39 0.83 -4.14
CA ILE A 12 22.13 0.94 -4.91
C ILE A 12 22.18 0.05 -6.16
N ARG A 13 23.32 0.00 -6.86
CA ARG A 13 23.54 -0.91 -8.00
C ARG A 13 23.43 -2.36 -7.59
N LEU A 14 24.03 -2.74 -6.45
CA LEU A 14 23.92 -4.09 -5.91
C LEU A 14 22.45 -4.46 -5.64
N LEU A 15 21.68 -3.57 -5.00
CA LEU A 15 20.25 -3.77 -4.79
C LEU A 15 19.49 -3.92 -6.11
N ALA A 16 19.77 -3.07 -7.10
CA ALA A 16 19.15 -3.16 -8.42
C ALA A 16 19.42 -4.52 -9.09
N ILE A 17 20.67 -4.99 -9.06
CA ILE A 17 21.07 -6.29 -9.61
C ILE A 17 20.34 -7.44 -8.89
N VAL A 18 20.37 -7.46 -7.56
CA VAL A 18 19.67 -8.47 -6.75
C VAL A 18 18.17 -8.43 -7.03
N GLY A 19 17.61 -7.22 -7.12
CA GLY A 19 16.24 -6.93 -7.54
C GLY A 19 15.85 -7.62 -8.84
N ILE A 20 16.56 -7.26 -9.92
CA ILE A 20 16.29 -7.71 -11.28
C ILE A 20 16.46 -9.22 -11.39
N ILE A 21 17.54 -9.78 -10.83
CA ILE A 21 17.80 -11.23 -10.85
C ILE A 21 16.71 -11.96 -10.09
N SER A 22 16.36 -11.52 -8.89
CA SER A 22 15.31 -12.15 -8.08
C SER A 22 13.96 -12.10 -8.78
N PHE A 23 13.59 -10.98 -9.38
CA PHE A 23 12.34 -10.84 -10.12
C PHE A 23 12.32 -11.72 -11.38
N ALA A 24 13.43 -11.79 -12.13
CA ALA A 24 13.52 -12.66 -13.30
C ALA A 24 13.41 -14.14 -12.94
N LEU A 25 14.16 -14.60 -11.92
CA LEU A 25 14.08 -15.96 -11.40
C LEU A 25 12.70 -16.28 -10.83
N MET A 26 12.07 -15.30 -10.17
CA MET A 26 10.71 -15.41 -9.69
C MET A 26 9.75 -15.72 -10.83
N VAL A 27 9.73 -14.88 -11.88
CA VAL A 27 8.83 -15.03 -13.03
C VAL A 27 9.06 -16.35 -13.75
N VAL A 28 10.32 -16.71 -14.01
CA VAL A 28 10.67 -17.97 -14.69
C VAL A 28 10.23 -19.17 -13.85
N GLY A 29 10.54 -19.16 -12.55
CA GLY A 29 10.21 -20.27 -11.65
C GLY A 29 8.71 -20.48 -11.49
N SER A 30 7.93 -19.42 -11.28
CA SER A 30 6.47 -19.53 -11.19
C SER A 30 5.82 -19.92 -12.52
N SER A 31 6.40 -19.50 -13.65
CA SER A 31 5.92 -19.91 -14.97
C SER A 31 6.16 -21.40 -15.24
N ILE A 32 7.34 -21.93 -14.90
CA ILE A 32 7.65 -23.36 -15.04
C ILE A 32 6.72 -24.21 -14.15
N GLN A 33 6.43 -23.73 -12.94
CA GLN A 33 5.59 -24.44 -11.97
C GLN A 33 4.08 -24.23 -12.20
N SER A 34 3.68 -23.32 -13.10
CA SER A 34 2.30 -22.85 -13.24
C SER A 34 1.64 -22.45 -11.91
N SER A 35 2.45 -21.94 -10.96
CA SER A 35 2.02 -21.64 -9.60
C SER A 35 2.85 -20.48 -9.04
N LEU A 36 2.19 -19.60 -8.29
CA LEU A 36 2.88 -18.53 -7.54
C LEU A 36 3.68 -19.09 -6.36
N TYR A 37 3.21 -20.16 -5.75
CA TYR A 37 3.88 -20.81 -4.62
C TYR A 37 4.79 -21.96 -5.10
N PRO A 38 6.00 -22.11 -4.53
CA PRO A 38 6.62 -21.31 -3.46
C PRO A 38 7.46 -20.12 -3.97
N THR A 39 7.63 -20.02 -5.28
CA THR A 39 8.63 -19.17 -5.93
C THR A 39 8.45 -17.69 -5.58
N VAL A 40 7.23 -17.16 -5.67
CA VAL A 40 6.96 -15.73 -5.42
C VAL A 40 7.23 -15.34 -3.95
N PRO A 41 6.63 -16.00 -2.94
CA PRO A 41 6.95 -15.73 -1.53
C PRO A 41 8.44 -15.82 -1.21
N PHE A 42 9.14 -16.81 -1.77
CA PHE A 42 10.57 -17.00 -1.56
C PHE A 42 11.39 -15.78 -2.03
N PHE A 43 11.17 -15.31 -3.25
CA PHE A 43 11.89 -14.14 -3.77
C PHE A 43 11.45 -12.81 -3.12
N MET A 44 10.19 -12.68 -2.69
CA MET A 44 9.75 -11.53 -1.89
C MET A 44 10.51 -11.44 -0.55
N ILE A 45 10.74 -12.58 0.11
CA ILE A 45 11.56 -12.68 1.32
C ILE A 45 13.00 -12.26 1.01
N ILE A 46 13.63 -12.84 -0.02
CA ILE A 46 15.01 -12.48 -0.42
C ILE A 46 15.16 -10.97 -0.62
N LEU A 47 14.23 -10.34 -1.34
CA LEU A 47 14.27 -8.90 -1.61
C LEU A 47 14.07 -8.06 -0.35
N SER A 48 13.08 -8.42 0.48
CA SER A 48 12.85 -7.77 1.76
C SER A 48 14.09 -7.81 2.66
N PHE A 49 14.69 -9.00 2.79
CA PHE A 49 15.88 -9.18 3.63
C PHE A 49 17.11 -8.51 3.03
N SER A 50 17.27 -8.49 1.72
CA SER A 50 18.41 -7.82 1.06
C SER A 50 18.39 -6.31 1.30
N VAL A 51 17.22 -5.67 1.15
CA VAL A 51 17.05 -4.24 1.46
C VAL A 51 17.29 -3.98 2.95
N ALA A 52 16.67 -4.77 3.83
CA ALA A 52 16.81 -4.61 5.27
C ALA A 52 18.27 -4.82 5.73
N PHE A 53 18.94 -5.84 5.22
CA PHE A 53 20.33 -6.16 5.54
C PHE A 53 21.26 -5.03 5.11
N ILE A 54 21.16 -4.56 3.87
CA ILE A 54 22.00 -3.45 3.41
C ILE A 54 21.70 -2.17 4.21
N ALA A 55 20.44 -1.87 4.49
CA ALA A 55 20.08 -0.73 5.32
C ALA A 55 20.65 -0.84 6.75
N ILE A 56 20.69 -2.03 7.35
CA ILE A 56 21.20 -2.26 8.70
C ILE A 56 22.73 -2.14 8.77
N ILE A 57 23.42 -2.80 7.84
CA ILE A 57 24.89 -2.90 7.82
C ILE A 57 25.53 -1.58 7.38
N TYR A 58 24.96 -0.92 6.38
CA TYR A 58 25.47 0.34 5.87
C TYR A 58 24.68 1.48 6.48
N ASN A 59 25.36 2.45 7.10
CA ASN A 59 24.72 3.61 7.69
C ASN A 59 24.16 4.53 6.58
N ILE A 60 22.95 4.25 6.12
CA ILE A 60 22.31 4.96 5.01
C ILE A 60 22.00 6.42 5.40
N ASP A 61 22.33 7.35 4.51
CA ASP A 61 22.01 8.75 4.67
C ASP A 61 20.57 9.08 4.19
N HIS A 62 20.19 10.35 4.29
CA HIS A 62 18.86 10.82 3.86
C HIS A 62 18.60 10.66 2.36
N THR A 63 19.62 10.85 1.51
CA THR A 63 19.48 10.77 0.05
C THR A 63 19.33 9.31 -0.38
N GLU A 64 20.15 8.42 0.18
CA GLU A 64 20.08 6.98 -0.02
C GLU A 64 18.74 6.42 0.45
N THR A 65 18.22 6.90 1.58
CA THR A 65 16.92 6.46 2.10
C THR A 65 15.81 6.56 1.04
N TYR A 66 15.78 7.63 0.24
CA TYR A 66 14.79 7.75 -0.84
C TYR A 66 14.98 6.71 -1.94
N ALA A 67 16.22 6.44 -2.34
CA ALA A 67 16.51 5.41 -3.36
C ALA A 67 16.05 4.01 -2.90
N TYR A 68 16.25 3.68 -1.62
CA TYR A 68 15.84 2.38 -1.07
C TYR A 68 14.32 2.26 -1.01
N ILE A 69 13.61 3.32 -0.60
CA ILE A 69 12.14 3.30 -0.58
C ILE A 69 11.55 3.25 -2.00
N VAL A 70 12.14 3.97 -2.95
CA VAL A 70 11.75 3.87 -4.37
C VAL A 70 11.96 2.44 -4.88
N PHE A 71 13.11 1.83 -4.57
CA PHE A 71 13.38 0.43 -4.91
C PHE A 71 12.30 -0.52 -4.33
N VAL A 72 11.99 -0.39 -3.03
CA VAL A 72 10.94 -1.19 -2.38
C VAL A 72 9.60 -1.01 -3.06
N ILE A 73 9.18 0.24 -3.35
CA ILE A 73 7.92 0.54 -4.02
C ILE A 73 7.87 -0.06 -5.43
N LEU A 74 8.95 0.07 -6.21
CA LEU A 74 9.03 -0.44 -7.57
C LEU A 74 8.88 -1.97 -7.59
N PHE A 75 9.66 -2.69 -6.79
CA PHE A 75 9.57 -4.16 -6.75
C PHE A 75 8.28 -4.66 -6.09
N SER A 76 7.78 -3.95 -5.08
CA SER A 76 6.44 -4.17 -4.49
C SER A 76 5.36 -4.16 -5.58
N THR A 77 5.37 -3.11 -6.40
CA THR A 77 4.38 -2.92 -7.47
C THR A 77 4.56 -3.95 -8.57
N ALA A 78 5.80 -4.17 -9.05
CA ALA A 78 6.09 -5.13 -10.11
C ALA A 78 5.68 -6.56 -9.73
N ILE A 79 6.01 -7.01 -8.52
CA ILE A 79 5.65 -8.36 -8.04
C ILE A 79 4.14 -8.50 -7.93
N ARG A 80 3.45 -7.52 -7.35
CA ARG A 80 1.99 -7.58 -7.16
C ARG A 80 1.23 -7.49 -8.47
N LEU A 81 1.70 -6.69 -9.42
CA LEU A 81 1.17 -6.69 -10.78
C LEU A 81 1.35 -8.06 -11.44
N TYR A 82 2.55 -8.66 -11.33
CA TYR A 82 2.79 -10.01 -11.82
C TYR A 82 1.83 -11.04 -11.19
N MET A 83 1.68 -11.02 -9.87
CA MET A 83 0.76 -11.91 -9.14
C MET A 83 -0.71 -11.71 -9.50
N THR A 84 -1.10 -10.51 -9.94
CA THR A 84 -2.48 -10.22 -10.35
C THR A 84 -2.76 -10.71 -11.77
N GLN A 85 -1.73 -10.83 -12.60
CA GLN A 85 -1.83 -11.28 -13.99
C GLN A 85 -1.52 -12.78 -14.17
N PHE A 86 -0.81 -13.38 -13.20
CA PHE A 86 -0.35 -14.77 -13.28
C PHE A 86 -0.77 -15.57 -12.03
N PRO A 87 -1.37 -16.76 -12.19
CA PRO A 87 -1.91 -17.31 -13.44
C PRO A 87 -3.07 -16.42 -13.96
N ALA A 88 -3.44 -16.56 -15.24
CA ALA A 88 -4.53 -15.80 -15.85
C ALA A 88 -5.88 -16.19 -15.22
N SER A 89 -6.16 -15.61 -14.07
CA SER A 89 -7.36 -15.74 -13.27
C SER A 89 -7.35 -14.55 -12.33
N LEU A 90 -8.41 -13.74 -12.33
CA LEU A 90 -8.53 -12.65 -11.37
C LEU A 90 -8.46 -13.29 -9.97
N VAL A 91 -7.41 -12.95 -9.22
CA VAL A 91 -7.22 -13.50 -7.87
C VAL A 91 -8.33 -12.97 -6.97
N GLY A 92 -9.19 -13.88 -6.53
CA GLY A 92 -10.44 -13.59 -5.83
C GLY A 92 -11.62 -13.56 -6.80
N LEU A 93 -12.73 -14.20 -6.45
CA LEU A 93 -13.97 -14.20 -7.25
C LEU A 93 -14.80 -12.90 -7.08
N ASP A 94 -14.46 -12.05 -6.10
CA ASP A 94 -15.16 -10.78 -5.82
C ASP A 94 -14.82 -9.57 -6.73
N PRO A 95 -13.64 -9.43 -7.38
CA PRO A 95 -13.37 -8.36 -8.33
C PRO A 95 -14.40 -8.34 -9.46
N ASP A 96 -14.92 -9.50 -9.87
CA ASP A 96 -15.96 -9.62 -10.89
C ASP A 96 -17.23 -8.88 -10.49
N GLN A 97 -17.59 -8.99 -9.21
CA GLN A 97 -18.76 -8.36 -8.65
C GLN A 97 -18.64 -6.83 -8.62
N TYR A 98 -17.47 -6.32 -8.20
CA TYR A 98 -17.18 -4.89 -8.26
C TYR A 98 -17.03 -4.38 -9.70
N ALA A 99 -16.38 -5.15 -10.58
CA ALA A 99 -16.23 -4.83 -11.99
C ALA A 99 -17.58 -4.74 -12.71
N ILE A 100 -18.53 -5.65 -12.40
CA ILE A 100 -19.90 -5.57 -12.90
C ILE A 100 -20.58 -4.27 -12.46
N GLN A 101 -20.45 -3.87 -11.19
CA GLN A 101 -21.03 -2.59 -10.74
C GLN A 101 -20.37 -1.40 -11.44
N ILE A 102 -19.04 -1.40 -11.58
CA ILE A 102 -18.28 -0.36 -12.31
C ILE A 102 -18.79 -0.27 -13.76
N LYS A 103 -18.89 -1.41 -14.45
CA LYS A 103 -19.39 -1.51 -15.82
C LYS A 103 -20.81 -0.94 -15.95
N ARG A 104 -21.72 -1.31 -15.04
CA ARG A 104 -23.09 -0.79 -15.03
C ARG A 104 -23.16 0.72 -14.85
N VAL A 105 -22.33 1.27 -13.96
CA VAL A 105 -22.26 2.72 -13.76
C VAL A 105 -21.70 3.42 -15.00
N ILE A 106 -20.68 2.85 -15.66
CA ILE A 106 -20.14 3.38 -16.92
C ILE A 106 -21.21 3.35 -18.03
N GLU A 107 -21.89 2.22 -18.22
CA GLU A 107 -22.88 2.03 -19.30
C GLU A 107 -24.14 2.86 -19.09
N SER A 108 -24.60 3.02 -17.85
CA SER A 108 -25.82 3.77 -17.52
C SER A 108 -25.59 5.26 -17.26
N GLY A 109 -24.36 5.66 -16.92
CA GLY A 109 -24.06 6.99 -16.42
C GLY A 109 -24.68 7.31 -15.04
N ASN A 110 -25.20 6.32 -14.31
CA ASN A 110 -25.93 6.54 -13.06
C ASN A 110 -25.49 5.59 -11.94
N ILE A 111 -25.19 6.15 -10.76
CA ILE A 111 -24.81 5.41 -9.55
C ILE A 111 -25.95 4.58 -8.96
N SER A 112 -27.22 4.89 -9.28
CA SER A 112 -28.37 4.12 -8.82
C SER A 112 -28.40 2.69 -9.37
N THR A 113 -27.54 2.36 -10.34
CA THR A 113 -27.41 1.01 -10.89
C THR A 113 -26.54 0.07 -10.03
N ILE A 114 -25.89 0.60 -8.98
CA ILE A 114 -25.15 -0.19 -8.00
C ILE A 114 -26.14 -1.05 -7.22
N GLN A 115 -25.98 -2.37 -7.28
CA GLN A 115 -26.87 -3.33 -6.61
C GLN A 115 -26.43 -3.72 -5.20
N PHE A 116 -25.23 -3.36 -4.77
CA PHE A 116 -24.80 -3.62 -3.41
C PHE A 116 -25.39 -2.59 -2.46
N GLU A 117 -26.28 -3.04 -1.57
CA GLU A 117 -27.03 -2.21 -0.62
C GLU A 117 -26.16 -1.17 0.10
N PHE A 118 -25.02 -1.58 0.65
CA PHE A 118 -24.10 -0.64 1.30
C PHE A 118 -23.51 0.39 0.33
N TYR A 119 -23.06 -0.05 -0.85
CA TYR A 119 -22.39 0.82 -1.82
C TYR A 119 -23.36 1.70 -2.62
N GLN A 120 -24.67 1.54 -2.49
CA GLN A 120 -25.65 2.53 -2.96
C GLN A 120 -25.53 3.85 -2.20
N THR A 121 -25.19 3.79 -0.91
CA THR A 121 -25.03 4.97 -0.05
C THR A 121 -23.57 5.38 0.12
N ALA A 122 -22.64 4.45 -0.05
CA ALA A 122 -21.20 4.66 0.04
C ALA A 122 -20.48 4.23 -1.25
N PRO A 123 -20.67 4.92 -2.40
CA PRO A 123 -20.26 4.43 -3.70
C PRO A 123 -18.78 4.66 -4.02
N LEU A 124 -17.96 5.23 -3.11
CA LEU A 124 -16.68 5.83 -3.50
C LEU A 124 -15.68 4.81 -4.08
N PHE A 125 -15.69 3.56 -3.62
CA PHE A 125 -14.85 2.49 -4.18
C PHE A 125 -15.24 2.09 -5.61
N ILE A 126 -16.55 2.06 -5.91
CA ILE A 126 -17.03 1.80 -7.27
C ILE A 126 -16.69 3.00 -8.16
N LEU A 127 -16.95 4.22 -7.68
CA LEU A 127 -16.68 5.45 -8.41
C LEU A 127 -15.20 5.66 -8.71
N SER A 128 -14.29 5.30 -7.80
CA SER A 128 -12.85 5.36 -8.10
C SER A 128 -12.47 4.41 -9.22
N GLY A 129 -13.05 3.20 -9.27
CA GLY A 129 -12.88 2.27 -10.40
C GLY A 129 -13.43 2.86 -11.71
N VAL A 130 -14.62 3.46 -11.68
CA VAL A 130 -15.23 4.14 -12.85
C VAL A 130 -14.33 5.27 -13.36
N ILE A 131 -13.82 6.12 -12.47
CA ILE A 131 -12.92 7.22 -12.83
C ILE A 131 -11.64 6.67 -13.48
N VAL A 132 -11.03 5.64 -12.91
CA VAL A 132 -9.83 5.02 -13.48
C VAL A 132 -10.13 4.42 -14.85
N ALA A 133 -11.25 3.69 -15.00
CA ALA A 133 -11.66 3.09 -16.27
C ALA A 133 -11.80 4.16 -17.37
N LEU A 134 -12.52 5.25 -17.08
CA LEU A 134 -12.79 6.32 -18.04
C LEU A 134 -11.54 7.14 -18.38
N VAL A 135 -10.72 7.49 -17.39
CA VAL A 135 -9.52 8.32 -17.60
C VAL A 135 -8.41 7.54 -18.30
N ALA A 136 -8.23 6.27 -17.94
CA ALA A 136 -7.17 5.43 -18.51
C ALA A 136 -7.61 4.63 -19.75
N GLY A 137 -8.89 4.69 -20.15
CA GLY A 137 -9.43 3.92 -21.27
C GLY A 137 -9.37 2.41 -21.03
N LEU A 138 -9.56 1.96 -19.79
CA LEU A 138 -9.48 0.56 -19.39
C LEU A 138 -10.87 -0.09 -19.28
N SER A 139 -10.93 -1.41 -19.39
CA SER A 139 -12.13 -2.16 -19.03
C SER A 139 -12.41 -2.04 -17.53
N ALA A 140 -13.65 -2.32 -17.11
CA ALA A 140 -14.02 -2.27 -15.69
C ALA A 140 -13.17 -3.20 -14.82
N GLU A 141 -12.83 -4.38 -15.34
CA GLU A 141 -11.98 -5.38 -14.66
C GLU A 141 -10.55 -4.86 -14.49
N LEU A 142 -9.94 -4.35 -15.57
CA LEU A 142 -8.58 -3.81 -15.53
C LEU A 142 -8.49 -2.52 -14.73
N SER A 143 -9.57 -1.76 -14.61
CA SER A 143 -9.61 -0.55 -13.81
C SER A 143 -9.24 -0.83 -12.35
N LEU A 144 -9.64 -1.99 -11.80
CA LEU A 144 -9.39 -2.40 -10.42
C LEU A 144 -7.90 -2.62 -10.09
N LEU A 145 -7.02 -2.72 -11.10
CA LEU A 145 -5.57 -2.80 -10.90
C LEU A 145 -5.00 -1.55 -10.19
N TYR A 146 -5.73 -0.43 -10.21
CA TYR A 146 -5.34 0.76 -9.44
C TYR A 146 -5.20 0.45 -7.95
N ALA A 147 -6.05 -0.42 -7.38
CA ALA A 147 -6.02 -0.75 -5.96
C ALA A 147 -4.74 -1.54 -5.63
N THR A 148 -4.32 -2.44 -6.52
CA THR A 148 -3.06 -3.16 -6.43
C THR A 148 -1.89 -2.18 -6.42
N ILE A 149 -1.84 -1.26 -7.38
CA ILE A 149 -0.77 -0.25 -7.48
C ILE A 149 -0.77 0.63 -6.22
N LEU A 150 -1.94 1.11 -5.81
CA LEU A 150 -2.09 2.02 -4.70
C LEU A 150 -1.61 1.38 -3.39
N LEU A 151 -2.04 0.15 -3.07
CA LEU A 151 -1.54 -0.55 -1.89
C LEU A 151 -0.05 -0.90 -1.97
N SER A 152 0.44 -1.23 -3.16
CA SER A 152 1.86 -1.52 -3.39
C SER A 152 2.77 -0.32 -3.10
N ILE A 153 2.25 0.90 -3.24
CA ILE A 153 2.95 2.15 -2.95
C ILE A 153 2.71 2.57 -1.50
N VAL A 154 1.44 2.59 -1.07
CA VAL A 154 1.04 3.17 0.21
C VAL A 154 1.53 2.33 1.38
N ALA A 155 1.47 1.00 1.31
CA ALA A 155 1.92 0.15 2.43
C ALA A 155 3.41 0.32 2.78
N PRO A 156 4.38 0.21 1.84
CA PRO A 156 5.79 0.45 2.16
C PRO A 156 6.05 1.91 2.56
N LEU A 157 5.39 2.88 1.92
CA LEU A 157 5.57 4.29 2.26
C LEU A 157 5.06 4.61 3.66
N ALA A 158 3.88 4.11 4.03
CA ALA A 158 3.32 4.25 5.37
C ALA A 158 4.25 3.65 6.42
N SER A 159 4.69 2.41 6.19
CA SER A 159 5.57 1.69 7.11
C SER A 159 6.92 2.41 7.26
N TYR A 160 7.45 2.98 6.17
CA TYR A 160 8.61 3.86 6.22
C TYR A 160 8.36 5.12 7.05
N LEU A 161 7.27 5.85 6.81
CA LEU A 161 6.95 7.09 7.50
C LEU A 161 6.74 6.89 9.01
N PHE A 162 6.05 5.82 9.40
CA PHE A 162 5.86 5.49 10.81
C PHE A 162 7.17 4.95 11.43
N GLY A 163 7.86 4.02 10.75
CA GLY A 163 9.10 3.43 11.25
C GLY A 163 10.22 4.46 11.43
N ARG A 164 10.37 5.42 10.51
CA ARG A 164 11.36 6.49 10.66
C ARG A 164 11.06 7.45 11.80
N ARG A 165 9.79 7.58 12.16
CA ARG A 165 9.34 8.49 13.23
C ARG A 165 9.53 7.85 14.61
N LEU A 166 9.35 6.54 14.70
CA LEU A 166 9.48 5.77 15.94
C LEU A 166 10.92 5.32 16.22
N SER A 167 11.77 5.26 15.20
CA SER A 167 13.17 4.83 15.34
C SER A 167 14.12 5.78 14.61
N SER A 168 14.43 5.49 13.35
CA SER A 168 15.46 6.18 12.57
C SER A 168 15.13 6.06 11.08
N PRO A 169 15.70 6.89 10.18
CA PRO A 169 15.52 6.72 8.73
C PRO A 169 15.76 5.27 8.28
N ARG A 170 16.80 4.64 8.83
CA ARG A 170 17.13 3.22 8.68
C ARG A 170 16.01 2.29 9.14
N GLY A 171 15.50 2.48 10.35
CA GLY A 171 14.37 1.70 10.88
C GLY A 171 13.11 1.83 10.00
N GLY A 172 12.88 3.01 9.43
CA GLY A 172 11.85 3.22 8.41
C GLY A 172 12.06 2.37 7.17
N VAL A 173 13.28 2.35 6.60
CA VAL A 173 13.58 1.56 5.39
C VAL A 173 13.36 0.07 5.65
N VAL A 174 13.81 -0.43 6.80
CA VAL A 174 13.58 -1.83 7.21
C VAL A 174 12.08 -2.12 7.31
N ALA A 175 11.31 -1.25 7.98
CA ALA A 175 9.86 -1.41 8.10
C ALA A 175 9.16 -1.40 6.74
N GLY A 176 9.56 -0.49 5.84
CA GLY A 176 9.08 -0.46 4.46
C GLY A 176 9.40 -1.74 3.69
N ALA A 177 10.63 -2.24 3.79
CA ALA A 177 11.08 -3.47 3.12
C ALA A 177 10.27 -4.70 3.55
N ILE A 178 9.97 -4.84 4.85
CA ILE A 178 9.18 -5.96 5.39
C ILE A 178 7.77 -6.05 4.77
N THR A 179 7.19 -4.92 4.34
CA THR A 179 5.90 -4.94 3.65
C THR A 179 5.92 -5.65 2.30
N LEU A 180 7.10 -5.87 1.70
CA LEU A 180 7.23 -6.69 0.50
C LEU A 180 6.73 -8.10 0.78
N SER A 181 7.14 -8.73 1.88
CA SER A 181 6.80 -10.13 2.20
C SER A 181 5.58 -10.27 3.12
N GLY A 182 4.99 -9.17 3.60
CA GLY A 182 3.84 -9.19 4.49
C GLY A 182 2.60 -9.84 3.87
N THR A 183 2.17 -11.00 4.40
CA THR A 183 1.07 -11.81 3.87
C THR A 183 -0.22 -11.01 3.68
N THR A 184 -0.60 -10.21 4.68
CA THR A 184 -1.81 -9.38 4.64
C THR A 184 -1.76 -8.35 3.52
N VAL A 185 -0.64 -7.64 3.39
CA VAL A 185 -0.44 -6.63 2.35
C VAL A 185 -0.50 -7.30 0.97
N THR A 186 0.17 -8.43 0.81
CA THR A 186 0.17 -9.19 -0.45
C THR A 186 -1.23 -9.68 -0.82
N ARG A 187 -1.94 -10.35 0.10
CA ARG A 187 -3.30 -10.84 -0.13
C ARG A 187 -4.25 -9.73 -0.55
N PHE A 188 -4.29 -8.63 0.18
CA PHE A 188 -5.22 -7.54 -0.12
C PHE A 188 -4.77 -6.66 -1.29
N SER A 189 -3.49 -6.68 -1.67
CA SER A 189 -3.03 -5.97 -2.86
C SER A 189 -3.45 -6.65 -4.16
N ILE A 190 -3.55 -7.99 -4.18
CA ILE A 190 -3.96 -8.74 -5.39
C ILE A 190 -5.47 -9.00 -5.43
N TRP A 191 -6.17 -8.72 -4.32
CA TRP A 191 -7.61 -8.89 -4.20
C TRP A 191 -8.26 -7.52 -3.92
N PRO A 192 -8.62 -6.76 -4.97
CA PRO A 192 -9.18 -5.43 -4.82
C PRO A 192 -10.53 -5.49 -4.11
N ILE A 193 -10.58 -4.97 -2.89
CA ILE A 193 -11.78 -4.83 -2.07
C ILE A 193 -11.86 -3.39 -1.53
N ALA A 194 -13.03 -2.88 -1.17
CA ALA A 194 -13.16 -1.49 -0.70
C ALA A 194 -12.31 -1.15 0.53
N GLN A 195 -11.97 -2.15 1.35
CA GLN A 195 -11.07 -2.03 2.49
C GLN A 195 -9.67 -1.57 2.07
N THR A 196 -9.21 -1.92 0.86
CA THR A 196 -7.90 -1.48 0.33
C THR A 196 -7.83 0.04 0.22
N LEU A 197 -8.88 0.67 -0.34
CA LEU A 197 -9.00 2.12 -0.42
C LEU A 197 -9.19 2.76 0.96
N ALA A 198 -9.90 2.08 1.87
CA ALA A 198 -10.07 2.55 3.25
C ALA A 198 -8.71 2.63 3.99
N VAL A 199 -7.84 1.63 3.83
CA VAL A 199 -6.49 1.63 4.40
C VAL A 199 -5.67 2.82 3.90
N VAL A 200 -5.79 3.17 2.62
CA VAL A 200 -5.10 4.33 2.04
C VAL A 200 -5.55 5.62 2.70
N VAL A 201 -6.87 5.81 2.82
CA VAL A 201 -7.43 6.98 3.50
C VAL A 201 -6.99 7.02 4.97
N TRP A 202 -6.94 5.89 5.67
CA TRP A 202 -6.46 5.84 7.05
C TRP A 202 -5.00 6.23 7.20
N VAL A 203 -4.12 5.75 6.32
CA VAL A 203 -2.70 6.14 6.34
C VAL A 203 -2.57 7.65 6.17
N LEU A 204 -3.28 8.23 5.20
CA LEU A 204 -3.25 9.67 4.95
C LEU A 204 -3.84 10.47 6.11
N LEU A 205 -4.93 9.97 6.70
CA LEU A 205 -5.60 10.56 7.85
C LEU A 205 -4.68 10.54 9.09
N GLY A 206 -4.08 9.39 9.41
CA GLY A 206 -3.14 9.24 10.52
C GLY A 206 -1.91 10.12 10.35
N TRP A 207 -1.31 10.12 9.15
CA TRP A 207 -0.17 10.99 8.84
C TRP A 207 -0.55 12.48 8.98
N THR A 208 -1.67 12.92 8.41
CA THR A 208 -2.11 14.32 8.49
C THR A 208 -2.42 14.72 9.93
N THR A 209 -3.01 13.82 10.72
CA THR A 209 -3.28 14.02 12.14
C THR A 209 -1.99 14.23 12.93
N ILE A 210 -0.96 13.41 12.70
CA ILE A 210 0.37 13.62 13.29
C ILE A 210 0.91 15.01 12.92
N ARG A 211 0.81 15.41 11.64
CA ARG A 211 1.28 16.72 11.19
C ARG A 211 0.50 17.89 11.79
N TYR A 212 -0.79 17.73 12.03
CA TYR A 212 -1.60 18.70 12.74
C TYR A 212 -1.09 18.90 14.18
N PHE A 213 -0.82 17.82 14.91
CA PHE A 213 -0.29 17.94 16.28
C PHE A 213 1.14 18.50 16.32
N GLU A 214 1.98 18.18 15.33
CA GLU A 214 3.36 18.68 15.27
C GLU A 214 3.46 20.16 14.88
N LYS A 215 2.62 20.63 13.94
CA LYS A 215 2.78 21.94 13.29
C LYS A 215 1.62 22.90 13.52
N GLY A 216 0.48 22.41 13.97
CA GLY A 216 -0.77 23.16 14.04
C GLY A 216 -1.26 23.64 12.67
N GLY A 217 -2.40 24.34 12.69
CA GLY A 217 -2.92 25.10 11.56
C GLY A 217 -4.12 24.50 10.84
N ASN A 218 -5.01 25.38 10.39
CA ASN A 218 -6.32 25.04 9.82
C ASN A 218 -6.24 24.19 8.56
N LYS A 219 -5.14 24.28 7.79
CA LYS A 219 -4.94 23.47 6.58
C LYS A 219 -4.98 21.96 6.86
N TYR A 220 -4.42 21.52 7.99
CA TYR A 220 -4.44 20.09 8.33
C TYR A 220 -5.82 19.66 8.82
N LEU A 221 -6.55 20.53 9.53
CA LEU A 221 -7.93 20.27 9.92
C LEU A 221 -8.84 20.07 8.70
N VAL A 222 -8.69 20.90 7.66
CA VAL A 222 -9.44 20.75 6.41
C VAL A 222 -9.11 19.40 5.75
N ILE A 223 -7.84 19.03 5.65
CA ILE A 223 -7.42 17.74 5.05
C ILE A 223 -7.95 16.56 5.88
N ILE A 224 -7.88 16.63 7.22
CA ILE A 224 -8.44 15.62 8.14
C ILE A 224 -9.95 15.49 7.92
N ALA A 225 -10.68 16.60 7.84
CA ALA A 225 -12.12 16.60 7.61
C ALA A 225 -12.48 15.97 6.26
N VAL A 226 -11.74 16.30 5.19
CA VAL A 226 -11.92 15.69 3.87
C VAL A 226 -11.73 14.18 3.92
N PHE A 227 -10.64 13.69 4.54
CA PHE A 227 -10.40 12.25 4.65
C PHE A 227 -11.39 11.55 5.58
N ALA A 228 -11.81 12.18 6.67
CA ALA A 228 -12.82 11.64 7.56
C ALA A 228 -14.18 11.49 6.84
N VAL A 229 -14.60 12.49 6.07
CA VAL A 229 -15.81 12.41 5.24
C VAL A 229 -15.66 11.33 4.17
N ALA A 230 -14.54 11.30 3.43
CA ALA A 230 -14.29 10.28 2.42
C ALA A 230 -14.36 8.86 3.01
N SER A 231 -13.84 8.66 4.23
CA SER A 231 -13.85 7.35 4.92
C SER A 231 -15.27 6.76 5.06
N ILE A 232 -16.27 7.62 5.34
CA ILE A 232 -17.68 7.21 5.49
C ILE A 232 -18.22 6.63 4.18
N PHE A 233 -17.82 7.20 3.04
CA PHE A 233 -18.29 6.79 1.71
C PHE A 233 -17.48 5.66 1.07
N ILE A 234 -16.42 5.15 1.72
CA ILE A 234 -15.61 4.04 1.19
C ILE A 234 -16.08 2.70 1.75
N HIS A 235 -16.13 2.58 3.07
CA HIS A 235 -16.40 1.29 3.72
C HIS A 235 -16.87 1.49 5.17
N LYS A 236 -17.85 0.71 5.63
CA LYS A 236 -18.43 0.80 6.98
C LYS A 236 -17.42 0.67 8.14
N LEU A 237 -16.35 -0.10 7.95
CA LEU A 237 -15.28 -0.24 8.94
C LEU A 237 -14.38 1.00 9.02
N SER A 238 -14.32 1.80 7.96
CA SER A 238 -13.43 2.96 7.85
C SER A 238 -13.65 4.00 8.95
N PRO A 239 -14.87 4.52 9.16
CA PRO A 239 -15.12 5.44 10.25
C PRO A 239 -15.00 4.78 11.62
N LEU A 240 -15.41 3.51 11.77
CA LEU A 240 -15.35 2.79 13.05
C LEU A 240 -13.93 2.75 13.63
N ILE A 241 -12.96 2.34 12.82
CA ILE A 241 -11.57 2.23 13.27
C ILE A 241 -10.95 3.60 13.51
N PHE A 242 -11.32 4.61 12.71
CA PHE A 242 -10.89 5.97 12.97
C PHE A 242 -11.39 6.49 14.32
N PHE A 243 -12.69 6.37 14.61
CA PHE A 243 -13.26 6.86 15.87
C PHE A 243 -12.76 6.07 17.08
N VAL A 244 -12.67 4.75 16.98
CA VAL A 244 -12.14 3.91 18.07
C VAL A 244 -10.66 4.20 18.30
N GLY A 245 -9.86 4.30 17.23
CA GLY A 245 -8.42 4.57 17.33
C GLY A 245 -8.12 5.96 17.88
N SER A 246 -8.78 7.00 17.34
CA SER A 246 -8.63 8.37 17.83
C SER A 246 -9.16 8.54 19.25
N GLY A 247 -10.29 7.91 19.57
CA GLY A 247 -10.84 7.87 20.93
C GLY A 247 -9.90 7.22 21.93
N ALA A 248 -9.29 6.09 21.57
CA ALA A 248 -8.29 5.42 22.42
C ALA A 248 -7.04 6.28 22.65
N ILE A 249 -6.54 6.95 21.61
CA ILE A 249 -5.39 7.86 21.73
C ILE A 249 -5.73 9.05 22.63
N LEU A 250 -6.90 9.67 22.45
CA LEU A 250 -7.35 10.79 23.29
C LEU A 250 -7.55 10.37 24.75
N ALA A 251 -8.15 9.21 24.98
CA ALA A 251 -8.31 8.66 26.33
C ALA A 251 -6.94 8.42 26.99
N TYR A 252 -5.99 7.84 26.25
CA TYR A 252 -4.63 7.63 26.74
C TYR A 252 -3.93 8.95 27.09
N THR A 253 -3.98 9.96 26.23
CA THR A 253 -3.33 11.25 26.50
C THR A 253 -3.98 11.99 27.67
N MET A 254 -5.30 11.91 27.82
CA MET A 254 -6.00 12.46 29.00
C MET A 254 -5.56 11.77 30.30
N VAL A 255 -5.45 10.44 30.30
CA VAL A 255 -4.99 9.69 31.47
C VAL A 255 -3.52 9.99 31.80
N ALA A 256 -2.65 9.99 30.79
CA ALA A 256 -1.23 10.29 30.99
C ALA A 256 -1.01 11.68 31.60
N ASN A 257 -1.71 12.70 31.09
CA ASN A 257 -1.62 14.07 31.60
C ASN A 257 -2.31 14.28 32.97
N TYR A 258 -3.10 13.33 33.45
CA TYR A 258 -3.74 13.40 34.77
C TYR A 258 -2.92 12.71 35.86
N VAL A 259 -2.00 11.82 35.48
CA VAL A 259 -1.14 11.07 36.40
C VAL A 259 0.17 11.82 36.67
N ASP A 260 0.55 12.76 35.81
CA ASP A 260 1.66 13.72 36.01
C ASP A 260 1.18 15.01 36.68
#